data_AF-A0A2G9WN50-F1
#
_entry.id   AF-A0A2G9WN50-F1
#
_cell.length_a   1.000
_cell.length_b   1.000
_cell.length_c   1.000
_cell.angle_alpha   90.00
_cell.angle_beta   90.00
_cell.angle_gamma   90.00
#
_symmetry.space_group_name_H-M   'P 1'
#
loop_
_entity.id
_entity.type
_entity.pdbx_description
1 polymer ?
#
loop_
_entity_poly.entity_id
_entity_poly.type
_entity_poly.pdbx_seq_one_letter_code
_entity_poly.pdbx_strand_id
1 'polypeptide(L)'
;MPCLEDENLPRTLLELKYLMARKANGLTKRTEKVARFTFANPGDMAFYSETRLARACGVSTSTVYRFVSFLGFKSYETFRELFRKELREIARRPSALREPPAARPAAPSVRLAPNGARPAGQSDTSGSSM
;
A
#
# COMPACT_ATOMS: atom_id res chain seq x y z
N MET A 1 19.84 26.70 9.50
CA MET A 1 20.51 25.93 8.42
C MET A 1 19.64 26.03 7.19
N PRO A 2 20.11 26.61 6.08
CA PRO A 2 19.27 26.89 4.92
C PRO A 2 18.82 25.58 4.27
N CYS A 3 17.53 25.52 3.98
CA CYS A 3 16.84 24.41 3.32
C CYS A 3 17.31 24.35 1.86
N LEU A 4 18.29 23.51 1.55
CA LEU A 4 18.83 23.41 0.18
C LEU A 4 17.80 22.82 -0.81
N GLU A 5 17.56 23.60 -1.86
CA GLU A 5 17.15 23.31 -3.25
C GLU A 5 15.83 22.58 -3.55
N ASP A 6 14.80 23.37 -3.84
CA ASP A 6 13.52 23.00 -4.47
C ASP A 6 13.62 22.88 -6.03
N GLU A 7 14.78 23.17 -6.65
CA GLU A 7 14.88 23.34 -8.12
C GLU A 7 15.12 22.08 -8.96
N ASN A 8 15.37 20.90 -8.37
CA ASN A 8 15.60 19.66 -9.13
C ASN A 8 14.73 18.48 -8.65
N LEU A 9 13.46 18.77 -8.35
CA LEU A 9 12.51 17.73 -7.97
C LEU A 9 12.17 16.86 -9.20
N PRO A 10 12.31 15.52 -9.12
CA PRO A 10 12.13 14.67 -10.28
C PRO A 10 10.69 14.73 -10.77
N ARG A 11 10.49 15.14 -12.02
CA ARG A 11 9.15 15.32 -12.61
C ARG A 11 8.59 14.07 -13.29
N THR A 12 9.41 13.03 -13.39
CA THR A 12 9.11 11.77 -14.08
C THR A 12 9.64 10.59 -13.26
N LEU A 13 9.02 9.42 -13.40
CA LEU A 13 9.45 8.19 -12.71
C LEU A 13 10.91 7.83 -13.04
N LEU A 14 11.37 8.12 -14.27
CA LEU A 14 12.75 7.91 -14.70
C LEU A 14 13.76 8.75 -13.90
N GLU A 15 13.47 10.04 -13.73
CA GLU A 15 14.29 10.96 -12.93
C GLU A 15 14.34 10.51 -11.48
N LEU A 16 13.20 10.06 -10.94
CA LEU A 16 13.12 9.52 -9.59
C LEU A 16 14.00 8.27 -9.42
N LYS A 17 14.03 7.36 -10.41
CA LYS A 17 14.92 6.20 -10.40
C LYS A 17 16.39 6.61 -10.46
N TYR A 18 16.73 7.58 -11.29
CA TYR A 18 18.11 8.09 -11.41
C TYR A 18 18.59 8.74 -10.10
N LEU A 19 17.74 9.54 -9.47
CA LEU A 19 18.01 10.14 -8.15
C LEU A 19 18.23 9.07 -7.09
N MET A 20 17.41 8.02 -7.07
CA MET A 20 17.60 6.91 -6.14
C MET A 20 18.87 6.11 -6.41
N ALA A 21 19.22 5.87 -7.68
CA ALA A 21 20.47 5.21 -8.04
C ALA A 21 21.69 6.04 -7.58
N ARG A 22 21.65 7.37 -7.75
CA ARG A 22 22.72 8.28 -7.28
C ARG A 22 22.81 8.34 -5.75
N LYS A 23 21.68 8.33 -5.05
CA LYS A 23 21.63 8.38 -3.59
C LYS A 23 21.59 7.01 -2.92
N ALA A 24 21.73 5.91 -3.68
CA ALA A 24 21.60 4.53 -3.17
C ALA A 24 22.53 4.24 -1.99
N ASN A 25 23.75 4.78 -2.00
CA ASN A 25 24.72 4.65 -0.91
C ASN A 25 24.29 5.28 0.43
N GLY A 26 23.31 6.19 0.42
CA GLY A 26 22.77 6.83 1.62
C GLY A 26 21.46 6.23 2.12
N LEU A 27 20.87 5.24 1.41
CA LEU A 27 19.61 4.63 1.84
C LEU A 27 19.86 3.58 2.91
N THR A 28 19.12 3.70 4.02
CA THR A 28 19.02 2.59 4.99
C THR A 28 18.19 1.45 4.39
N LYS A 29 18.40 0.22 4.87
CA LYS A 29 17.62 -0.96 4.44
C LYS A 29 16.10 -0.78 4.51
N ARG A 30 15.60 0.05 5.44
CA ARG A 30 14.17 0.37 5.58
C ARG A 30 13.68 1.28 4.45
N THR A 31 14.45 2.30 4.13
CA THR A 31 14.15 3.26 3.06
C THR A 31 14.18 2.58 1.69
N GLU A 32 15.15 1.69 1.48
CA GLU A 32 15.27 0.88 0.26
C GLU A 32 14.04 -0.02 0.05
N LYS A 33 13.51 -0.61 1.13
CA LYS A 33 12.29 -1.42 1.07
C LYS A 33 11.09 -0.61 0.56
N VAL A 34 10.94 0.63 1.01
CA VAL A 34 9.88 1.55 0.55
C VAL A 34 10.06 1.89 -0.93
N ALA A 35 11.28 2.23 -1.34
CA ALA A 35 11.62 2.49 -2.73
C ALA A 35 11.28 1.30 -3.65
N ARG A 36 11.73 0.11 -3.26
CA ARG A 36 11.51 -1.13 -4.02
C ARG A 36 10.03 -1.46 -4.15
N PHE A 37 9.25 -1.32 -3.07
CA PHE A 37 7.81 -1.55 -3.10
C PHE A 37 7.09 -0.57 -4.02
N THR A 38 7.49 0.71 -3.96
CA THR A 38 6.93 1.79 -4.77
C THR A 38 7.17 1.57 -6.27
N PHE A 39 8.34 1.07 -6.66
CA PHE A 39 8.64 0.75 -8.06
C PHE A 39 8.08 -0.58 -8.54
N ALA A 40 7.86 -1.54 -7.63
CA ALA A 40 7.24 -2.81 -8.00
C ALA A 40 5.78 -2.61 -8.44
N ASN A 41 5.04 -1.70 -7.78
CA ASN A 41 3.63 -1.46 -8.04
C ASN A 41 3.31 0.05 -8.15
N PRO A 42 3.68 0.71 -9.27
CA PRO A 42 3.39 2.13 -9.45
C PRO A 42 1.89 2.43 -9.54
N GLY A 43 1.08 1.48 -10.02
CA GLY A 43 -0.38 1.59 -10.08
C GLY A 43 -1.01 1.70 -8.69
N ASP A 44 -0.63 0.83 -7.76
CA ASP A 44 -1.12 0.87 -6.38
C ASP A 44 -0.63 2.12 -5.62
N MET A 45 0.60 2.58 -5.91
CA MET A 45 1.16 3.78 -5.30
C MET A 45 0.30 5.03 -5.56
N ALA A 46 -0.30 5.13 -6.74
CA ALA A 46 -1.19 6.24 -7.09
C ALA A 46 -2.43 6.35 -6.17
N PHE A 47 -2.83 5.24 -5.54
CA PHE A 47 -4.00 5.12 -4.67
C PHE A 47 -3.66 5.01 -3.18
N TYR A 48 -2.43 4.64 -2.84
CA TYR A 48 -2.03 4.49 -1.44
C TYR A 48 -1.89 5.85 -0.76
N SER A 49 -2.27 5.90 0.53
CA SER A 49 -1.90 7.00 1.44
C SER A 49 -0.57 6.68 2.11
N GLU A 50 0.06 7.67 2.73
CA GLU A 50 1.31 7.50 3.47
C GLU A 50 1.19 6.42 4.55
N THR A 51 0.05 6.35 5.23
CA THR A 51 -0.23 5.33 6.26
C THR A 51 -0.38 3.94 5.66
N ARG A 52 -1.04 3.83 4.50
CA ARG A 52 -1.23 2.55 3.80
C ARG A 52 0.08 2.03 3.23
N LEU A 53 0.89 2.91 2.65
CA LEU A 53 2.23 2.59 2.15
C LEU A 53 3.14 2.13 3.30
N ALA A 54 3.12 2.85 4.42
CA ALA A 54 3.87 2.51 5.61
C ALA A 54 3.53 1.09 6.11
N ARG A 55 2.23 0.79 6.24
CA ARG A 55 1.74 -0.55 6.60
C ARG A 55 2.15 -1.63 5.59
N ALA A 56 2.01 -1.38 4.29
CA ALA A 56 2.37 -2.32 3.25
C ALA A 56 3.87 -2.66 3.26
N CYS A 57 4.73 -1.69 3.59
CA CYS A 57 6.17 -1.89 3.71
C CYS A 57 6.60 -2.43 5.08
N GLY A 58 5.73 -2.36 6.10
CA GLY A 58 6.06 -2.66 7.49
C GLY A 58 6.99 -1.61 8.12
N VAL A 59 6.81 -0.34 7.76
CA VAL A 59 7.56 0.81 8.30
C VAL A 59 6.62 1.83 8.93
N SER A 60 7.15 2.79 9.66
CA SER A 60 6.36 3.89 10.23
C SER A 60 6.10 4.99 9.18
N THR A 61 5.01 5.76 9.34
CA THR A 61 4.71 6.94 8.51
C THR A 61 5.85 7.96 8.52
N SER A 62 6.53 8.15 9.66
CA SER A 62 7.73 8.99 9.74
C SER A 62 8.87 8.50 8.82
N THR A 63 9.00 7.18 8.60
CA THR A 63 9.99 6.63 7.65
C THR A 63 9.63 6.97 6.21
N VAL A 64 8.35 6.97 5.88
CA VAL A 64 7.86 7.41 4.55
C VAL A 64 8.17 8.90 4.33
N TYR A 65 7.89 9.76 5.32
CA TYR A 65 8.25 11.17 5.22
C TYR A 65 9.77 11.39 5.15
N ARG A 66 10.56 10.62 5.90
CA ARG A 66 12.03 10.64 5.79
C ARG A 66 12.50 10.24 4.39
N PHE A 67 11.87 9.24 3.77
CA PHE A 67 12.17 8.85 2.39
C PHE A 67 11.85 9.97 1.40
N VAL A 68 10.65 10.55 1.50
CA VAL A 68 10.17 11.64 0.65
C VAL A 68 11.05 12.89 0.80
N SER A 69 11.38 13.27 2.03
CA SER A 69 12.27 14.39 2.34
C SER A 69 13.71 14.12 1.88
N PHE A 70 14.21 12.88 1.97
CA PHE A 70 15.53 12.49 1.47
C PHE A 70 15.65 12.64 -0.06
N LEU A 71 14.54 12.45 -0.76
CA LEU A 71 14.42 12.69 -2.20
C LEU A 71 14.25 14.18 -2.55
N GLY A 72 14.04 15.05 -1.57
CA GLY A 72 13.84 16.49 -1.76
C GLY A 72 12.38 16.93 -1.80
N PHE A 73 11.41 16.01 -1.66
CA PHE A 73 9.99 16.37 -1.69
C PHE A 73 9.55 16.97 -0.36
N LYS A 74 8.75 18.03 -0.46
CA LYS A 74 8.14 18.70 0.69
C LYS A 74 6.99 17.88 1.31
N SER A 75 6.27 17.13 0.48
CA SER A 75 5.06 16.39 0.88
C SER A 75 4.95 15.03 0.17
N TYR A 76 4.34 14.06 0.84
CA TYR A 76 4.02 12.75 0.24
C TYR A 76 3.04 12.89 -0.94
N GLU A 77 2.18 13.90 -0.90
CA GLU A 77 1.18 14.12 -1.93
C GLU A 77 1.80 14.49 -3.29
N THR A 78 2.80 15.37 -3.30
CA THR A 78 3.59 15.71 -4.49
C THR A 78 4.33 14.49 -5.03
N PHE A 79 4.88 13.66 -4.14
CA PHE A 79 5.50 12.39 -4.52
C PHE A 79 4.48 11.46 -5.19
N ARG A 80 3.27 11.33 -4.63
CA ARG A 80 2.19 10.49 -5.19
C ARG A 80 1.68 10.99 -6.55
N GLU A 81 1.65 12.30 -6.75
CA GLU A 81 1.20 12.90 -8.00
C GLU A 81 2.05 12.48 -9.21
N LEU A 82 3.35 12.28 -9.02
CA LEU A 82 4.23 11.73 -10.05
C LEU A 82 3.80 10.34 -10.51
N PHE A 83 3.43 9.46 -9.57
CA PHE A 83 2.93 8.12 -9.91
C PHE A 83 1.59 8.18 -10.60
N ARG A 84 0.70 9.11 -10.21
CA ARG A 84 -0.59 9.32 -10.89
C ARG A 84 -0.39 9.79 -12.34
N LYS A 85 0.57 10.69 -12.56
CA LYS A 85 0.91 11.20 -13.89
C LYS A 85 1.47 10.09 -14.78
N GLU A 86 2.43 9.32 -14.26
CA GLU A 86 3.00 8.17 -14.96
C GLU A 86 1.94 7.11 -15.26
N LEU A 87 1.08 6.79 -14.29
CA LEU A 87 -0.03 5.84 -14.48
C LEU A 87 -1.00 6.31 -15.56
N ARG A 88 -1.30 7.61 -15.61
CA ARG A 88 -2.16 8.20 -16.66
C ARG A 88 -1.51 8.09 -18.04
N GLU A 89 -0.21 8.33 -18.14
CA GLU A 89 0.54 8.20 -19.40
C GLU A 89 0.65 6.74 -19.87
N ILE A 90 0.89 5.80 -18.94
CA ILE A 90 0.87 4.35 -19.22
C ILE A 90 -0.54 3.93 -19.66
N ALA A 91 -1.58 4.37 -18.95
CA ALA A 91 -2.98 4.08 -19.30
C ALA A 91 -3.41 4.74 -20.63
N ARG A 92 -2.82 5.88 -21.00
CA ARG A 92 -3.00 6.55 -22.29
C ARG A 92 -2.33 5.84 -23.45
N ARG A 93 -1.35 4.97 -23.18
CA ARG A 93 -0.80 3.99 -24.14
C ARG A 93 -1.40 2.59 -23.89
N PRO A 94 -2.69 2.35 -24.15
CA PRO A 94 -3.18 0.98 -24.22
C PRO A 94 -2.76 0.44 -25.60
N SER A 95 -1.50 0.05 -25.74
CA SER A 95 -1.00 -0.55 -26.98
C SER A 95 -0.24 -1.82 -26.62
N ALA A 96 -1.00 -2.91 -26.61
CA ALA A 96 -0.59 -4.30 -26.46
C ALA A 96 -0.16 -4.76 -25.04
N LEU A 97 -0.89 -5.76 -24.53
CA LEU A 97 -0.59 -6.63 -23.38
C LEU A 97 -0.88 -6.04 -21.98
N ARG A 98 -2.13 -6.13 -21.50
CA ARG A 98 -2.43 -7.10 -20.41
C ARG A 98 -3.92 -7.33 -20.16
N GLU A 99 -4.22 -8.61 -20.07
CA GLU A 99 -5.36 -9.29 -19.49
C GLU A 99 -5.97 -8.61 -18.23
N PRO A 100 -7.29 -8.81 -17.99
CA PRO A 100 -7.93 -8.42 -16.73
C PRO A 100 -7.23 -9.09 -15.53
N PRO A 101 -7.14 -8.41 -14.37
CA PRO A 101 -6.58 -9.01 -13.15
C PRO A 101 -7.55 -10.06 -12.59
N ALA A 102 -7.56 -11.25 -13.17
CA ALA A 102 -7.99 -12.45 -12.47
C ALA A 102 -6.91 -12.84 -11.44
N ALA A 103 -7.37 -13.32 -10.28
CA ALA A 103 -6.60 -13.96 -9.22
C ALA A 103 -5.89 -13.07 -8.18
N ARG A 104 -6.67 -12.61 -7.18
CA ARG A 104 -6.31 -12.98 -5.81
C ARG A 104 -6.99 -14.32 -5.49
N PRO A 105 -6.28 -15.46 -5.38
CA PRO A 105 -6.82 -16.60 -4.68
C PRO A 105 -6.79 -16.34 -3.15
N ALA A 106 -7.81 -16.88 -2.47
CA ALA A 106 -8.08 -16.84 -1.03
C ALA A 106 -6.87 -17.25 -0.15
N ALA A 107 -6.80 -16.87 1.13
CA ALA A 107 -7.39 -17.63 2.26
C ALA A 107 -6.85 -17.06 3.60
N PRO A 108 -7.37 -17.43 4.81
CA PRO A 108 -8.28 -18.54 5.09
C PRO A 108 -9.59 -18.18 5.80
N SER A 109 -10.54 -19.11 5.65
CA SER A 109 -11.79 -19.20 6.41
C SER A 109 -11.53 -19.10 7.91
N VAL A 110 -12.15 -18.11 8.58
CA VAL A 110 -12.63 -18.36 9.93
C VAL A 110 -14.03 -18.96 9.81
N ARG A 111 -14.06 -20.30 9.70
CA ARG A 111 -15.26 -21.07 10.06
C ARG A 111 -15.32 -21.02 11.58
N LEU A 112 -16.15 -20.13 12.13
CA LEU A 112 -16.62 -20.33 13.48
C LEU A 112 -17.74 -21.37 13.40
N ALA A 113 -17.40 -22.62 13.74
CA ALA A 113 -18.35 -23.71 13.83
C ALA A 113 -19.39 -23.43 14.93
N PRO A 114 -20.67 -23.78 14.75
CA PRO A 114 -21.59 -23.98 15.86
C PRO A 114 -21.29 -25.36 16.46
N ASN A 115 -20.81 -25.41 17.69
CA ASN A 115 -20.56 -26.67 18.38
C ASN A 115 -21.44 -26.77 19.63
N GLY A 116 -22.05 -27.94 19.80
CA GLY A 116 -22.56 -28.38 21.09
C GLY A 116 -24.08 -28.47 21.21
N ALA A 117 -24.66 -29.45 20.51
CA ALA A 117 -25.86 -30.09 20.99
C ALA A 117 -25.67 -30.58 22.45
N ARG A 118 -26.61 -30.25 23.34
CA ARG A 118 -26.89 -31.03 24.55
C ARG A 118 -28.36 -31.44 24.49
N PRO A 119 -28.68 -32.73 24.33
CA PRO A 119 -30.00 -33.25 24.63
C PRO A 119 -30.03 -33.76 26.08
N ALA A 120 -30.97 -33.24 26.86
CA ALA A 120 -31.53 -33.82 28.08
C ALA A 120 -32.80 -32.99 28.34
N GLY A 121 -34.03 -33.50 28.27
CA GLY A 121 -34.48 -34.81 28.69
C GLY A 121 -35.40 -34.58 29.88
N GLN A 122 -36.72 -34.71 29.63
CA GLN A 122 -37.79 -34.92 30.61
C GLN A 122 -38.16 -33.68 31.45
N SER A 123 -39.40 -33.44 31.86
CA SER A 123 -40.67 -34.18 31.84
C SER A 123 -41.68 -33.27 32.54
N ASP A 124 -42.96 -33.41 32.15
CA ASP A 124 -44.13 -33.21 33.03
C ASP A 124 -44.37 -31.78 33.58
N THR A 125 -45.57 -31.26 33.80
CA THR A 125 -46.96 -31.73 33.74
C THR A 125 -47.83 -30.49 33.97
N SER A 126 -49.08 -30.58 33.51
CA SER A 126 -50.27 -29.98 34.16
C SER A 126 -50.51 -28.46 34.16
N GLY A 127 -51.77 -28.12 33.92
CA GLY A 127 -52.40 -26.83 34.25
C GLY A 127 -53.16 -26.24 33.07
N SER A 128 -54.29 -26.81 32.65
CA SER A 128 -55.64 -26.49 33.15
C SER A 128 -56.08 -25.05 32.90
N SER A 129 -57.21 -24.93 32.18
CA SER A 129 -58.41 -24.09 32.49
C SER A 129 -58.22 -22.58 32.69
N MET A 130 -59.08 -21.68 32.21
CA MET A 130 -60.48 -21.69 31.77
C MET A 130 -60.71 -20.47 30.88
#